data_AF-A0A9E5STZ6-F1
#
_entry.id   AF-A0A9E5STZ6-F1
#
_cell.length_a   1.000
_cell.length_b   1.000
_cell.length_c   1.000
_cell.angle_alpha   90.00
_cell.angle_beta   90.00
_cell.angle_gamma   90.00
#
_symmetry.space_group_name_H-M   'P 1'
#
loop_
_entity.id
_entity.type
_entity.pdbx_description
1 polymer ?
#
loop_
_entity_poly.entity_id
_entity_poly.type
_entity_poly.pdbx_seq_one_letter_code
_entity_poly.pdbx_strand_id
1 'polypeptide(L)'
;ERRKAEIERMADETIAENKKRMAAVYDLEYRKQLLAAKQEMMQKAREAALVRLRALDDKSYSALMKKRLLECASSGTGAIAVSPGETRLNEAFLADVNAELKKTVGRGEIKLLPERRDIDGGFVYIDGGMEIDVSLRALMDEAWQQAETQVAAVLFE
;
A
#
# COMPACT_ATOMS: atom_id res chain seq x y z
N GLU A 1 -64.97 -1.88 24.94
CA GLU A 1 -64.71 -1.95 23.48
C GLU A 1 -63.67 -0.96 23.00
N ARG A 2 -63.80 0.37 23.22
CA ARG A 2 -62.81 1.38 22.76
C ARG A 2 -61.35 1.13 23.18
N ARG A 3 -61.10 0.77 24.45
CA ARG A 3 -59.74 0.42 24.92
C ARG A 3 -59.15 -0.82 24.23
N LYS A 4 -59.97 -1.79 23.82
CA LYS A 4 -59.51 -3.01 23.15
C LYS A 4 -59.07 -2.68 21.71
N ALA A 5 -59.88 -1.89 21.00
CA ALA A 5 -59.56 -1.42 19.65
C ALA A 5 -58.31 -0.51 19.63
N GLU A 6 -58.11 0.32 20.66
CA GLU A 6 -56.92 1.17 20.78
C GLU A 6 -55.64 0.34 21.02
N ILE A 7 -55.70 -0.69 21.87
CA ILE A 7 -54.58 -1.63 22.10
C ILE A 7 -54.26 -2.41 20.83
N GLU A 8 -55.27 -2.91 20.10
CA GLU A 8 -55.08 -3.62 18.83
C GLU A 8 -54.42 -2.71 17.78
N ARG A 9 -54.86 -1.45 17.66
CA ARG A 9 -54.25 -0.49 16.73
C ARG A 9 -52.79 -0.20 17.07
N MET A 10 -52.48 0.03 18.35
CA MET A 10 -51.11 0.26 18.80
C MET A 10 -50.23 -0.98 18.59
N ALA A 11 -50.77 -2.19 18.78
CA ALA A 11 -50.06 -3.43 18.51
C ALA A 11 -49.75 -3.60 17.02
N ASP A 12 -50.71 -3.32 16.14
CA ASP A 12 -50.52 -3.39 14.68
C ASP A 12 -49.51 -2.34 14.18
N GLU A 13 -49.58 -1.11 14.70
CA GLU A 13 -48.60 -0.06 14.43
C GLU A 13 -47.18 -0.48 14.87
N THR A 14 -47.07 -1.05 16.07
CA THR A 14 -45.79 -1.56 16.61
C THR A 14 -45.26 -2.73 15.79
N ILE A 15 -46.11 -3.66 15.35
CA ILE A 15 -45.71 -4.79 14.48
C ILE A 15 -45.21 -4.27 13.13
N ALA A 16 -45.92 -3.31 12.53
CA ALA A 16 -45.53 -2.72 11.25
C ALA A 16 -44.20 -1.97 11.37
N GLU A 17 -44.00 -1.20 12.44
CA GLU A 17 -42.76 -0.49 12.70
C GLU A 17 -41.59 -1.46 12.97
N ASN A 18 -41.82 -2.50 13.77
CA ASN A 18 -40.81 -3.53 14.03
C ASN A 18 -40.42 -4.28 12.75
N LYS A 19 -41.37 -4.62 11.87
CA LYS A 19 -41.08 -5.23 10.57
C LYS A 19 -40.23 -4.31 9.68
N LYS A 20 -40.56 -3.01 9.62
CA LYS A 20 -39.77 -2.02 8.87
C LYS A 20 -38.34 -1.89 9.41
N ARG A 21 -38.21 -1.75 10.73
CA ARG A 21 -36.91 -1.69 11.41
C ARG A 21 -36.09 -2.95 11.13
N MET A 22 -36.70 -4.12 11.25
CA MET A 22 -36.03 -5.40 11.02
C MET A 22 -35.55 -5.55 9.57
N ALA A 23 -36.38 -5.17 8.59
CA ALA A 23 -35.98 -5.17 7.18
C ALA A 23 -34.79 -4.22 6.90
N ALA A 24 -34.81 -3.01 7.48
CA ALA A 24 -33.72 -2.06 7.36
C ALA A 24 -32.41 -2.57 8.00
N VAL A 25 -32.51 -3.22 9.16
CA VAL A 25 -31.35 -3.87 9.82
C VAL A 25 -30.77 -4.98 8.93
N TYR A 26 -31.62 -5.82 8.34
CA TYR A 26 -31.15 -6.87 7.43
C TYR A 26 -30.45 -6.32 6.19
N ASP A 27 -31.01 -5.29 5.53
CA ASP A 27 -30.38 -4.67 4.37
C ASP A 27 -29.02 -4.03 4.73
N LEU A 28 -28.94 -3.36 5.87
CA LEU A 28 -27.68 -2.80 6.36
C LEU A 28 -26.63 -3.88 6.62
N GLU A 29 -27.02 -4.96 7.31
CA GLU A 29 -26.10 -6.06 7.64
C GLU A 29 -25.63 -6.78 6.38
N TYR A 30 -26.52 -6.98 5.40
CA TYR A 30 -26.16 -7.53 4.09
C TYR A 30 -25.12 -6.67 3.37
N ARG A 31 -25.36 -5.35 3.28
CA ARG A 31 -24.42 -4.42 2.63
C ARG A 31 -23.07 -4.38 3.35
N LYS A 32 -23.08 -4.44 4.67
CA LYS A 32 -21.87 -4.49 5.50
C LYS A 32 -21.06 -5.76 5.21
N GLN A 33 -21.71 -6.92 5.16
CA GLN A 33 -21.05 -8.19 4.83
C GLN A 33 -20.48 -8.19 3.41
N LEU A 34 -21.24 -7.68 2.44
CA LEU A 34 -20.78 -7.56 1.07
C LEU A 34 -19.55 -6.65 0.95
N LEU A 35 -19.57 -5.49 1.62
CA LEU A 35 -18.44 -4.57 1.62
C LEU A 35 -17.21 -5.20 2.28
N ALA A 36 -17.38 -5.89 3.41
CA ALA A 36 -16.30 -6.58 4.08
C ALA A 36 -15.65 -7.64 3.18
N ALA A 37 -16.46 -8.45 2.48
CA ALA A 37 -15.96 -9.44 1.52
C ALA A 37 -15.17 -8.80 0.37
N LYS A 38 -15.65 -7.67 -0.18
CA LYS A 38 -14.92 -6.92 -1.22
C LYS A 38 -13.58 -6.39 -0.70
N GLN A 39 -13.55 -5.80 0.49
CA GLN A 39 -12.31 -5.31 1.11
C GLN A 39 -11.31 -6.44 1.36
N GLU A 40 -11.77 -7.61 1.80
CA GLU A 40 -10.91 -8.79 1.99
C GLU A 40 -10.26 -9.23 0.66
N MET A 41 -11.04 -9.25 -0.44
CA MET A 41 -10.52 -9.57 -1.76
C MET A 41 -9.48 -8.55 -2.24
N MET A 42 -9.73 -7.26 -2.01
CA MET A 42 -8.78 -6.19 -2.30
C MET A 42 -7.46 -6.37 -1.53
N GLN A 43 -7.56 -6.68 -0.23
CA GLN A 43 -6.39 -6.93 0.61
C GLN A 43 -5.57 -8.13 0.12
N LYS A 44 -6.23 -9.24 -0.22
CA LYS A 44 -5.56 -10.43 -0.78
C LYS A 44 -4.84 -10.13 -2.09
N ALA A 45 -5.44 -9.31 -2.97
CA ALA A 45 -4.80 -8.90 -4.21
C ALA A 45 -3.52 -8.08 -3.94
N ARG A 46 -3.56 -7.15 -2.99
CA ARG A 46 -2.38 -6.37 -2.57
C ARG A 46 -1.29 -7.25 -1.96
N GLU A 47 -1.66 -8.17 -1.08
CA GLU A 47 -0.71 -9.10 -0.46
C GLU A 47 -0.05 -9.99 -1.52
N ALA A 48 -0.82 -10.51 -2.49
CA ALA A 48 -0.27 -11.29 -3.60
C ALA A 48 0.68 -10.47 -4.48
N ALA A 49 0.38 -9.19 -4.71
CA ALA A 49 1.27 -8.29 -5.44
C ALA A 49 2.58 -8.04 -4.67
N LEU A 50 2.52 -7.87 -3.35
CA LEU A 50 3.69 -7.73 -2.47
C LEU A 50 4.58 -8.97 -2.50
N VAL A 51 3.99 -10.16 -2.45
CA VAL A 51 4.74 -11.42 -2.56
C VAL A 51 5.48 -11.50 -3.90
N ARG A 52 4.81 -11.15 -5.01
CA ARG A 52 5.44 -11.13 -6.34
C ARG A 52 6.55 -10.08 -6.44
N LEU A 53 6.36 -8.91 -5.84
CA LEU A 53 7.36 -7.84 -5.81
C LEU A 53 8.63 -8.26 -5.06
N ARG A 54 8.48 -9.03 -3.97
CA ARG A 54 9.61 -9.58 -3.20
C ARG A 54 10.32 -10.72 -3.93
N ALA A 55 9.58 -11.48 -4.72
CA ALA A 55 10.10 -12.61 -5.50
C ALA A 55 10.72 -12.20 -6.85
N LEU A 56 10.89 -10.90 -7.12
CA LEU A 56 11.62 -10.43 -8.29
C LEU A 56 13.05 -10.98 -8.28
N ASP A 57 13.54 -11.34 -9.47
CA ASP A 57 14.94 -11.70 -9.67
C ASP A 57 15.85 -10.49 -9.41
N ASP A 58 17.12 -10.77 -9.11
CA ASP A 58 18.10 -9.75 -8.72
C ASP A 58 18.26 -8.64 -9.76
N LYS A 59 18.20 -8.99 -11.06
CA LYS A 59 18.36 -8.01 -12.14
C LYS A 59 17.17 -7.06 -12.21
N SER A 60 15.95 -7.61 -12.18
CA SER A 60 14.72 -6.80 -12.18
C SER A 60 14.60 -5.93 -10.93
N TYR A 61 14.95 -6.50 -9.77
CA TYR A 61 14.96 -5.77 -8.50
C TYR A 61 15.97 -4.62 -8.50
N SER A 62 17.22 -4.86 -8.88
CA SER A 62 18.23 -3.81 -8.99
C SER A 62 17.83 -2.74 -10.00
N ALA A 63 17.25 -3.10 -11.14
CA ALA A 63 16.77 -2.12 -12.12
C ALA A 63 15.68 -1.20 -11.54
N LEU A 64 14.71 -1.78 -10.80
CA LEU A 64 13.68 -1.01 -10.10
C LEU A 64 14.29 -0.07 -9.05
N MET A 65 15.19 -0.58 -8.22
CA MET A 65 15.85 0.20 -7.17
C MET A 65 16.72 1.32 -7.76
N LYS A 66 17.42 1.07 -8.86
CA LYS A 66 18.19 2.09 -9.58
C LYS A 66 17.29 3.23 -10.01
N LYS A 67 16.18 2.90 -10.68
CA LYS A 67 15.20 3.91 -11.13
C LYS A 67 14.70 4.75 -9.96
N ARG A 68 14.27 4.12 -8.86
CA ARG A 68 13.77 4.84 -7.68
C ARG A 68 14.85 5.69 -7.00
N LEU A 69 16.08 5.20 -6.93
CA LEU A 69 17.18 5.97 -6.34
C LEU A 69 17.53 7.21 -7.17
N LEU A 70 17.48 7.11 -8.52
CA LEU A 70 17.66 8.26 -9.41
C LEU A 70 16.55 9.30 -9.25
N GLU A 71 15.31 8.86 -9.00
CA GLU A 71 14.16 9.76 -8.74
C GLU A 71 14.31 10.51 -7.40
N CYS A 72 14.82 9.83 -6.36
CA CYS A 72 15.00 10.44 -5.03
C CYS A 72 16.27 11.30 -4.91
N ALA A 73 17.35 10.93 -5.57
CA ALA A 73 18.68 11.55 -5.43
C ALA A 73 18.87 12.81 -6.30
N SER A 74 17.94 13.75 -6.22
CA SER A 74 17.93 14.98 -7.04
C SER A 74 19.15 15.89 -6.81
N SER A 75 19.79 15.82 -5.63
CA SER A 75 21.01 16.54 -5.28
C SER A 75 22.30 15.85 -5.77
N GLY A 76 22.21 14.57 -6.17
CA GLY A 76 23.37 13.75 -6.51
C GLY A 76 24.26 13.37 -5.32
N THR A 77 23.84 13.67 -4.08
CA THR A 77 24.58 13.38 -2.83
C THR A 77 23.67 12.70 -1.82
N GLY A 78 24.22 11.85 -0.95
CA GLY A 78 23.44 11.27 0.13
C GLY A 78 23.90 9.86 0.47
N ALA A 79 23.04 9.13 1.15
CA ALA A 79 23.30 7.75 1.49
C ALA A 79 22.03 6.92 1.49
N ILE A 80 22.18 5.60 1.34
CA ILE A 80 21.09 4.65 1.46
C ILE A 80 21.33 3.73 2.66
N ALA A 81 20.27 3.43 3.40
CA ALA A 81 20.23 2.36 4.38
C ALA A 81 19.33 1.22 3.87
N VAL A 82 19.79 -0.01 4.03
CA VAL A 82 19.11 -1.21 3.51
C VAL A 82 18.81 -2.19 4.64
N SER A 83 18.07 -3.27 4.34
CA SER A 83 17.79 -4.31 5.31
C SER A 83 19.03 -5.15 5.66
N PRO A 84 19.08 -5.80 6.84
CA PRO A 84 20.23 -6.60 7.27
C PRO A 84 20.61 -7.77 6.35
N GLY A 85 19.73 -8.21 5.44
CA GLY A 85 19.98 -9.31 4.49
C GLY A 85 20.14 -8.87 3.03
N GLU A 86 20.09 -7.57 2.74
CA GLU A 86 20.16 -7.08 1.36
C GLU A 86 21.61 -7.05 0.84
N THR A 87 21.90 -7.89 -0.15
CA THR A 87 23.22 -8.01 -0.79
C THR A 87 23.25 -7.48 -2.22
N ARG A 88 22.08 -7.23 -2.83
CA ARG A 88 21.95 -6.81 -4.23
C ARG A 88 22.23 -5.31 -4.40
N LEU A 89 21.89 -4.51 -3.38
CA LEU A 89 22.18 -3.06 -3.32
C LEU A 89 23.56 -2.78 -2.74
N ASN A 90 24.58 -3.32 -3.41
CA ASN A 90 25.98 -3.24 -2.99
C ASN A 90 26.72 -2.04 -3.61
N GLU A 91 28.03 -1.94 -3.35
CA GLU A 91 28.87 -0.87 -3.88
C GLU A 91 28.93 -0.84 -5.41
N ALA A 92 28.87 -2.00 -6.09
CA ALA A 92 28.86 -2.05 -7.55
C ALA A 92 27.57 -1.46 -8.13
N PHE A 93 26.43 -1.75 -7.49
CA PHE A 93 25.15 -1.12 -7.81
C PHE A 93 25.22 0.41 -7.62
N LEU A 94 25.76 0.88 -6.49
CA LEU A 94 25.91 2.31 -6.24
C LEU A 94 26.89 2.99 -7.20
N ALA A 95 27.95 2.31 -7.62
CA ALA A 95 28.88 2.84 -8.62
C ALA A 95 28.17 3.12 -9.96
N ASP A 96 27.31 2.20 -10.40
CA ASP A 96 26.49 2.37 -11.60
C ASP A 96 25.46 3.51 -11.45
N VAL A 97 24.81 3.63 -10.29
CA VAL A 97 23.90 4.75 -9.98
C VAL A 97 24.64 6.09 -9.96
N ASN A 98 25.78 6.17 -9.27
CA ASN A 98 26.58 7.38 -9.18
C ASN A 98 27.13 7.84 -10.53
N ALA A 99 27.53 6.89 -11.39
CA ALA A 99 27.93 7.20 -12.76
C ALA A 99 26.79 7.82 -13.57
N GLU A 100 25.56 7.35 -13.38
CA GLU A 100 24.38 7.91 -14.03
C GLU A 100 24.01 9.30 -13.47
N LEU A 101 23.99 9.46 -12.14
CA LEU A 101 23.75 10.75 -11.48
C LEU A 101 24.78 11.81 -11.88
N LYS A 102 26.05 11.42 -12.05
CA LYS A 102 27.09 12.33 -12.52
C LYS A 102 26.83 12.84 -13.94
N LYS A 103 26.17 12.06 -14.80
CA LYS A 103 25.80 12.50 -16.16
C LYS A 103 24.56 13.41 -16.15
N THR A 104 23.58 13.11 -15.31
CA THR A 104 22.28 13.79 -15.31
C THR A 104 22.25 15.04 -14.43
N VAL A 105 22.85 14.97 -13.24
CA VAL A 105 22.87 16.03 -12.21
C VAL A 105 24.26 16.66 -12.05
N GLY A 106 25.29 16.07 -12.65
CA GLY A 106 26.68 16.56 -12.54
C GLY A 106 27.41 16.09 -11.28
N ARG A 107 26.71 15.42 -10.36
CA ARG A 107 27.25 14.89 -9.10
C ARG A 107 26.66 13.51 -8.79
N GLY A 108 27.48 12.61 -8.26
CA GLY A 108 27.09 11.25 -7.92
C GLY A 108 27.93 10.71 -6.76
N GLU A 109 27.50 11.03 -5.55
CA GLU A 109 28.19 10.72 -4.29
C GLU A 109 27.25 10.00 -3.31
N ILE A 110 26.44 9.07 -3.80
CA ILE A 110 25.58 8.23 -2.97
C ILE A 110 26.41 7.10 -2.35
N LYS A 111 26.27 6.91 -1.04
CA LYS A 111 26.99 5.90 -0.26
C LYS A 111 26.05 4.90 0.38
N LEU A 112 26.54 3.69 0.64
CA LEU A 112 25.84 2.72 1.45
C LEU A 112 26.16 2.97 2.93
N LEU A 113 25.15 3.15 3.76
CA LEU A 113 25.35 3.26 5.21
C LEU A 113 25.65 1.88 5.81
N PRO A 114 26.53 1.82 6.83
CA PRO A 114 26.75 0.60 7.59
C PRO A 114 25.52 0.24 8.44
N GLU A 115 24.75 1.26 8.85
CA GLU A 115 23.52 1.08 9.59
C GLU A 115 22.45 0.44 8.71
N ARG A 116 21.75 -0.55 9.28
CA ARG A 116 20.68 -1.27 8.61
C ARG A 116 19.34 -0.81 9.18
N ARG A 117 18.30 -0.82 8.34
CA ARG A 117 16.93 -0.47 8.74
C ARG A 117 16.08 -1.74 8.75
N ASP A 118 15.12 -1.82 9.68
CA ASP A 118 14.16 -2.92 9.75
C ASP A 118 13.09 -2.74 8.66
N ILE A 119 13.47 -3.07 7.42
CA ILE A 119 12.62 -2.99 6.24
C ILE A 119 12.70 -4.32 5.46
N ASP A 120 11.62 -4.67 4.78
CA ASP A 120 11.50 -5.94 4.04
C ASP A 120 11.77 -5.75 2.54
N GLY A 121 12.97 -5.23 2.25
CA GLY A 121 13.42 -4.84 0.91
C GLY A 121 13.23 -3.36 0.58
N GLY A 122 13.90 -2.92 -0.47
CA GLY A 122 14.07 -1.51 -0.82
C GLY A 122 15.21 -0.85 -0.05
N PHE A 123 15.13 0.47 0.10
CA PHE A 123 16.10 1.25 0.86
C PHE A 123 15.44 2.49 1.48
N VAL A 124 16.09 3.08 2.48
CA VAL A 124 15.79 4.43 2.96
C VAL A 124 16.87 5.35 2.43
N TYR A 125 16.48 6.38 1.69
CA TYR A 125 17.38 7.41 1.19
C TYR A 125 17.53 8.53 2.22
N ILE A 126 18.75 8.97 2.48
CA ILE A 126 19.10 9.95 3.50
C ILE A 126 20.00 11.02 2.90
N ASP A 127 19.58 12.28 2.95
CA ASP A 127 20.39 13.42 2.49
C ASP A 127 20.09 14.67 3.34
N GLY A 128 21.12 15.28 3.93
CA GLY A 128 20.99 16.55 4.64
C GLY A 128 19.96 16.60 5.78
N GLY A 129 19.62 15.46 6.40
CA GLY A 129 18.58 15.36 7.45
C GLY A 129 17.17 15.05 6.92
N MET A 130 17.01 14.94 5.59
CA MET A 130 15.81 14.36 4.96
C MET A 130 15.97 12.85 4.87
N GLU A 131 14.93 12.11 5.26
CA GLU A 131 14.82 10.68 4.99
C GLU A 131 13.61 10.41 4.08
N ILE A 132 13.80 9.61 3.04
CA ILE A 132 12.74 9.14 2.15
C ILE A 132 12.67 7.61 2.24
N ASP A 133 11.54 7.08 2.67
CA ASP A 133 11.29 5.64 2.69
C ASP A 133 10.97 5.14 1.27
N VAL A 134 11.87 4.32 0.72
CA VAL A 134 11.74 3.66 -0.57
C VAL A 134 11.72 2.13 -0.38
N SER A 135 11.14 1.68 0.73
CA SER A 135 10.89 0.26 0.99
C SER A 135 9.88 -0.32 -0.01
N LEU A 136 9.95 -1.63 -0.25
CA LEU A 136 8.98 -2.31 -1.14
C LEU A 136 7.53 -2.11 -0.68
N ARG A 137 7.31 -1.97 0.64
CA ARG A 137 6.00 -1.66 1.20
C ARG A 137 5.59 -0.24 0.82
N ALA A 138 6.42 0.77 1.05
CA ALA A 138 6.11 2.15 0.67
C ALA A 138 5.81 2.28 -0.84
N LEU A 139 6.60 1.60 -1.68
CA LEU A 139 6.38 1.55 -3.13
C LEU A 139 5.06 0.85 -3.50
N MET A 140 4.71 -0.25 -2.83
CA MET A 140 3.43 -0.91 -3.04
C MET A 140 2.27 -0.01 -2.64
N ASP A 141 2.40 0.71 -1.53
CA ASP A 141 1.34 1.56 -0.98
C ASP A 141 1.05 2.73 -1.93
N GLU A 142 2.12 3.36 -2.46
CA GLU A 142 2.02 4.39 -3.50
C GLU A 142 1.33 3.86 -4.76
N ALA A 143 1.78 2.70 -5.27
CA ALA A 143 1.19 2.10 -6.47
C ALA A 143 -0.27 1.68 -6.24
N TRP A 144 -0.59 1.17 -5.05
CA TRP A 144 -1.94 0.77 -4.68
C TRP A 144 -2.89 1.95 -4.66
N GLN A 145 -2.51 3.07 -4.05
CA GLN A 145 -3.35 4.28 -4.04
C GLN A 145 -3.72 4.76 -5.45
N GLN A 146 -2.81 4.61 -6.41
CA GLN A 146 -3.06 5.00 -7.80
C GLN A 146 -3.93 3.97 -8.55
N ALA A 147 -3.80 2.69 -8.21
CA ALA A 147 -4.45 1.58 -8.93
C ALA A 147 -5.75 1.09 -8.27
N GLU A 148 -6.05 1.46 -7.02
CA GLU A 148 -7.12 0.86 -6.21
C GLU A 148 -8.48 0.86 -6.92
N THR A 149 -8.88 1.99 -7.49
CA THR A 149 -10.14 2.11 -8.24
C THR A 149 -10.19 1.18 -9.46
N GLN A 150 -9.07 1.06 -10.18
CA GLN A 150 -8.98 0.20 -11.36
C GLN A 150 -9.01 -1.28 -10.97
N VAL A 151 -8.33 -1.63 -9.89
CA VAL A 151 -8.36 -3.00 -9.33
C VAL A 151 -9.77 -3.35 -8.87
N ALA A 152 -10.47 -2.43 -8.18
CA ALA A 152 -11.84 -2.65 -7.75
C ALA A 152 -12.79 -2.85 -8.94
N ALA A 153 -12.65 -2.07 -10.01
CA ALA A 153 -13.41 -2.25 -11.24
C ALA A 153 -13.17 -3.64 -11.85
N VAL A 154 -11.91 -4.07 -12.00
CA VAL A 154 -11.59 -5.40 -12.57
C VAL A 154 -12.10 -6.55 -11.71
N LEU A 155 -12.13 -6.40 -10.38
CA LEU A 155 -12.55 -7.47 -9.47
C LEU A 155 -14.06 -7.57 -9.26
N PHE A 156 -14.80 -6.46 -9.40
CA PHE A 156 -16.19 -6.38 -8.94
C PHE A 156 -17.19 -5.80 -9.95
N GLU A 157 -16.72 -5.29 -11.10
CA GLU A 157 -17.56 -4.83 -12.22
C GLU A 157 -17.40 -5.76 -13.43
#